data_AF-A0A0V0SW65-F1
#
_entry.id   AF-A0A0V0SW65-F1
#
_cell.length_a   1.000
_cell.length_b   1.000
_cell.length_c   1.000
_cell.angle_alpha   90.00
_cell.angle_beta   90.00
_cell.angle_gamma   90.00
#
_symmetry.space_group_name_H-M   'P 1'
#
loop_
_entity.id
_entity.type
_entity.pdbx_description
1 polymer ?
#
loop_
_entity_poly.entity_id
_entity_poly.type
_entity_poly.pdbx_seq_one_letter_code
_entity_poly.pdbx_strand_id
1 'polypeptide(L)'
;LVDEINRHLRCLTALGKNPATGEMTANEAFLPLLAEKFPEEIRLAWDVHVQSVSGTKGDLPEFLNFAQVRATAKRATAASSGGRRFVKQDDPKQQEPGPSGQEHQRTRQREKRAARGATTVLHAAVNSSCPICKGDHNIAS
;
A
#
# COMPACT_ATOMS: atom_id res chain seq x y z
N LEU A 1 4.47 -10.80 18.02
CA LEU A 1 5.90 -10.57 17.68
C LEU A 1 6.83 -11.12 18.76
N VAL A 2 6.71 -10.69 20.03
CA VAL A 2 7.58 -11.15 21.12
C VAL A 2 7.57 -12.68 21.27
N ASP A 3 6.40 -13.31 21.32
CA ASP A 3 6.30 -14.78 21.44
C ASP A 3 6.93 -15.52 20.27
N GLU A 4 6.89 -14.91 19.08
CA GLU A 4 7.45 -15.47 17.87
C GLU A 4 8.98 -15.34 17.84
N ILE A 5 9.52 -14.21 18.30
CA ILE A 5 10.96 -14.02 18.53
C ILE A 5 11.44 -15.03 19.58
N ASN A 6 10.72 -15.19 20.68
CA ASN A 6 11.05 -16.16 21.73
C ASN A 6 11.02 -17.60 21.22
N ARG A 7 10.00 -17.96 20.42
CA ARG A 7 9.91 -19.28 19.78
C ARG A 7 11.08 -19.51 18.83
N HIS A 8 11.40 -18.52 18.00
CA HIS A 8 12.54 -18.58 17.07
C HIS A 8 13.86 -18.76 17.83
N LEU A 9 14.09 -17.99 18.89
CA LEU A 9 15.28 -18.12 19.72
C LEU A 9 15.43 -19.52 20.31
N ARG A 10 14.35 -20.11 20.85
CA ARG A 10 14.37 -21.49 21.35
C ARG A 10 14.73 -22.50 20.26
N CYS A 11 14.20 -22.32 19.05
CA CYS A 11 14.54 -23.18 17.91
C CYS A 11 16.02 -23.04 17.53
N LEU A 12 16.54 -21.82 17.45
CA LEU A 12 17.95 -21.56 17.16
C LEU A 12 18.87 -22.16 18.23
N THR A 13 18.51 -22.05 19.51
CA THR A 13 19.25 -22.68 20.61
C THR A 13 19.26 -24.20 20.48
N ALA A 14 18.12 -24.82 20.17
CA ALA A 14 18.05 -26.28 19.96
C ALA A 14 18.91 -26.75 18.78
N LEU A 15 19.13 -25.89 17.78
CA LEU A 15 20.00 -26.14 16.63
C LEU A 15 21.48 -25.80 16.91
N GLY A 16 21.83 -25.35 18.12
CA GLY A 16 23.19 -24.89 18.45
C GLY A 16 23.58 -23.56 17.79
N LYS A 17 22.63 -22.84 17.17
CA LYS A 17 22.86 -21.57 16.45
C LYS A 17 22.43 -20.37 17.27
N ASN A 18 22.65 -20.39 18.57
CA ASN A 18 22.19 -19.29 19.42
C ASN A 18 23.00 -18.01 19.09
N PRO A 19 22.37 -16.90 18.71
CA PRO A 19 23.11 -15.67 18.45
C PRO A 19 23.84 -15.12 19.68
N ALA A 20 23.42 -15.49 20.90
CA ALA A 20 24.12 -15.15 22.13
C ALA A 20 25.45 -15.92 22.33
N THR A 21 25.66 -17.04 21.63
CA THR A 21 26.90 -17.84 21.74
C THR A 21 27.91 -17.49 20.65
N GLY A 22 27.59 -16.57 19.73
CA GLY A 22 28.48 -16.16 18.64
C GLY A 22 28.49 -17.10 17.41
N GLU A 23 27.81 -18.24 17.48
CA GLU A 23 27.68 -19.23 16.39
C GLU A 23 26.90 -18.70 15.18
N MET A 24 26.01 -17.74 15.40
CA MET A 24 25.23 -17.10 14.36
C MET A 24 25.10 -15.60 14.63
N THR A 25 25.18 -14.78 13.59
CA THR A 25 25.00 -13.34 13.74
C THR A 25 23.53 -12.98 13.98
N ALA A 26 23.28 -11.84 14.63
CA ALA A 26 21.92 -11.30 14.76
C ALA A 26 21.25 -11.07 13.39
N ASN A 27 22.05 -10.70 12.37
CA ASN A 27 21.57 -10.53 11.00
C ASN A 27 21.01 -11.84 10.45
N GLU A 28 21.78 -12.93 10.53
CA GLU A 28 21.34 -14.24 10.06
C GLU A 28 20.16 -14.78 10.86
N ALA A 29 20.13 -14.50 12.17
CA ALA A 29 19.07 -14.95 13.06
C ALA A 29 17.73 -14.27 12.76
N PHE A 30 17.73 -12.94 12.63
CA PHE A 30 16.51 -12.14 12.74
C PHE A 30 16.10 -11.47 11.43
N LEU A 31 17.01 -11.24 10.48
CA LEU A 31 16.64 -10.60 9.21
C LEU A 31 15.55 -11.39 8.47
N PRO A 32 15.63 -12.71 8.29
CA PRO A 32 14.57 -13.45 7.59
C PRO A 32 13.23 -13.39 8.33
N LEU A 33 13.27 -13.62 9.65
CA LEU A 33 12.08 -13.61 10.51
C LEU A 33 11.37 -12.27 10.48
N LEU A 34 12.13 -11.17 10.57
CA LEU A 34 11.58 -9.82 10.59
C LEU A 34 11.12 -9.40 9.21
N ALA A 35 11.88 -9.70 8.15
CA ALA A 35 11.50 -9.37 6.78
C ALA A 35 10.13 -9.94 6.41
N GLU A 36 9.81 -11.16 6.85
CA GLU A 36 8.50 -11.78 6.64
C GLU A 36 7.31 -11.01 7.24
N LYS A 37 7.55 -10.16 8.25
CA LYS A 37 6.50 -9.35 8.91
C LYS A 37 6.19 -8.05 8.18
N PHE A 38 7.01 -7.66 7.21
CA PHE A 38 6.76 -6.44 6.44
C PHE A 38 5.85 -6.74 5.24
N PRO A 39 5.05 -5.74 4.81
CA PRO A 39 4.29 -5.82 3.57
C PRO A 39 5.15 -6.26 2.40
N GLU A 40 4.56 -7.04 1.49
CA GLU A 40 5.25 -7.62 0.34
C GLU A 40 6.00 -6.57 -0.48
N GLU A 41 5.43 -5.37 -0.66
CA GLU A 41 6.09 -4.34 -1.47
C GLU A 41 7.39 -3.83 -0.83
N ILE A 42 7.51 -3.88 0.50
CA ILE A 42 8.76 -3.55 1.20
C ILE A 42 9.77 -4.66 1.02
N ARG A 43 9.35 -5.92 1.16
CA ARG A 43 10.21 -7.09 0.98
C ARG A 43 10.78 -7.17 -0.44
N LEU A 44 9.94 -7.03 -1.47
CA LEU A 44 10.36 -7.09 -2.87
C LEU A 44 11.35 -5.98 -3.21
N ALA A 45 11.11 -4.77 -2.70
CA ALA A 45 12.04 -3.69 -2.96
C ALA A 45 13.34 -3.79 -2.17
N TRP A 46 13.31 -4.43 -1.01
CA TRP A 46 14.53 -4.78 -0.29
C TRP A 46 15.37 -5.79 -1.08
N ASP A 47 14.74 -6.80 -1.66
CA ASP A 47 15.43 -7.77 -2.53
C ASP A 47 16.10 -7.07 -3.73
N VAL A 48 15.37 -6.18 -4.40
CA VAL A 48 15.92 -5.34 -5.48
C VAL A 48 17.05 -4.43 -4.98
N HIS A 49 16.90 -3.84 -3.79
CA HIS A 49 17.93 -2.99 -3.18
C HIS A 49 19.23 -3.77 -2.94
N VAL A 50 19.15 -4.94 -2.30
CA VAL A 50 20.32 -5.80 -2.03
C VAL A 50 20.97 -6.30 -3.31
N GLN A 51 20.19 -6.59 -4.36
CA GLN A 51 20.73 -6.96 -5.68
C GLN A 51 21.43 -5.80 -6.38
N SER A 52 21.01 -4.56 -6.12
CA SER A 52 21.55 -3.35 -6.75
C SER A 52 22.80 -2.82 -6.06
N VAL A 53 22.93 -3.04 -4.74
CA VAL A 53 24.11 -2.65 -3.96
C VAL A 53 25.14 -3.78 -4.06
N SER A 54 26.20 -3.55 -4.84
CA SER A 54 27.22 -4.55 -5.18
C SER A 54 27.81 -5.28 -3.96
N GLY A 55 27.48 -6.57 -3.83
CA GLY A 55 28.29 -7.60 -3.17
C GLY A 55 28.06 -7.83 -1.67
N THR A 56 27.40 -6.92 -0.96
CA THR A 56 27.16 -7.07 0.48
C THR A 56 25.78 -7.65 0.75
N LYS A 57 25.73 -8.77 1.47
CA LYS A 57 24.47 -9.31 2.00
C LYS A 57 23.87 -8.26 2.92
N GLY A 58 22.75 -7.66 2.53
CA GLY A 58 22.10 -6.60 3.31
C GLY A 58 21.91 -7.03 4.77
N ASP A 59 22.19 -6.11 5.68
CA ASP A 59 22.16 -6.39 7.12
C ASP A 59 20.84 -5.95 7.78
N LEU A 60 20.65 -6.35 9.05
CA LEU A 60 19.43 -6.05 9.78
C LEU A 60 19.23 -4.55 10.03
N PRO A 61 20.23 -3.77 10.47
CA PRO A 61 20.11 -2.32 10.60
C PRO A 61 19.70 -1.62 9.29
N GLU A 62 20.33 -1.97 8.17
CA GLU A 62 20.05 -1.41 6.86
C GLU A 62 18.61 -1.74 6.42
N PHE A 63 18.18 -2.99 6.60
CA PHE A 63 16.81 -3.40 6.31
C PHE A 63 15.78 -2.60 7.12
N LEU A 64 16.00 -2.43 8.43
CA LEU A 64 15.08 -1.70 9.30
C LEU A 64 14.98 -0.22 8.90
N ASN A 65 16.12 0.42 8.59
CA ASN A 65 16.15 1.79 8.10
C ASN A 65 15.42 1.92 6.75
N PHE A 66 15.71 1.02 5.82
CA PHE A 66 15.05 0.94 4.51
C PHE A 66 13.52 0.84 4.66
N ALA A 67 13.06 -0.09 5.50
CA ALA A 67 11.64 -0.30 5.75
C ALA A 67 10.98 0.91 6.42
N GLN A 68 11.66 1.56 7.38
CA GLN A 68 11.16 2.73 8.07
C GLN A 68 10.95 3.92 7.12
N VAL A 69 11.92 4.20 6.23
CA VAL A 69 11.82 5.28 5.23
C VAL A 69 10.59 5.07 4.35
N ARG A 70 10.41 3.86 3.80
CA ARG A 70 9.27 3.52 2.93
C ARG A 70 7.94 3.56 3.66
N ALA A 71 7.88 3.05 4.90
CA ALA A 71 6.67 3.11 5.71
C ALA A 71 6.28 4.56 6.02
N THR A 72 7.26 5.44 6.28
CA THR A 72 7.03 6.86 6.54
C THR A 72 6.52 7.58 5.29
N ALA A 73 7.13 7.32 4.13
CA ALA A 73 6.66 7.86 2.85
C ALA A 73 5.21 7.44 2.54
N LYS A 74 4.88 6.15 2.72
CA LYS A 74 3.50 5.64 2.55
C LYS A 74 2.49 6.34 3.47
N ARG A 75 2.86 6.61 4.73
CA ARG A 75 1.99 7.36 5.66
C ARG A 75 1.81 8.82 5.22
N ALA A 76 2.88 9.47 4.75
CA ALA A 76 2.81 10.85 4.28
C ALA A 76 1.93 10.99 3.03
N THR A 77 2.02 10.07 2.07
CA THR A 77 1.16 10.08 0.87
C THR A 77 -0.30 9.85 1.23
N ALA A 78 -0.59 8.91 2.13
CA ALA A 78 -1.94 8.67 2.63
C ALA A 78 -2.52 9.94 3.30
N ALA A 79 -1.74 10.59 4.18
CA ALA A 79 -2.16 11.83 4.85
C ALA A 79 -2.41 12.98 3.86
N SER A 80 -1.56 13.13 2.83
CA SER A 80 -1.74 14.16 1.79
C SER A 80 -2.96 13.89 0.90
N SER A 81 -3.28 12.61 0.63
CA SER A 81 -4.41 12.24 -0.21
C SER A 81 -5.79 12.45 0.44
N GLY A 82 -5.86 12.47 1.78
CA GLY A 82 -7.11 12.68 2.52
C GLY A 82 -7.63 14.13 2.57
N GLY A 83 -6.84 15.10 2.07
CA GLY A 83 -7.15 16.53 2.17
C GLY A 83 -7.55 17.23 0.87
N ARG A 84 -7.51 16.55 -0.29
CA ARG A 84 -7.88 17.18 -1.57
C ARG A 84 -9.40 17.14 -1.81
N ARG A 85 -10.13 17.87 -0.97
CA ARG A 85 -11.33 18.56 -1.46
C ARG A 85 -10.76 19.59 -2.43
N PHE A 86 -10.90 19.36 -3.73
CA PHE A 86 -10.63 20.38 -4.74
C PHE A 86 -11.45 21.60 -4.34
N VAL A 87 -10.81 22.57 -3.68
CA VAL A 87 -11.34 23.91 -3.60
C VAL A 87 -11.27 24.36 -5.04
N LYS A 88 -12.43 24.28 -5.70
CA LYS A 88 -12.68 24.93 -6.97
C LYS A 88 -12.15 26.35 -6.80
N GLN A 89 -11.03 26.65 -7.45
CA GLN A 89 -10.64 28.04 -7.63
C GLN A 89 -11.74 28.62 -8.51
N ASP A 90 -12.73 29.24 -7.87
CA ASP A 90 -13.63 30.13 -8.58
C ASP A 90 -12.78 31.36 -8.93
N ASP A 91 -12.59 31.56 -10.24
CA ASP A 91 -11.97 32.74 -10.84
C ASP A 91 -12.46 34.04 -10.16
N PRO A 92 -11.58 34.97 -9.76
CA PRO A 92 -12.02 36.30 -9.40
C PRO A 92 -12.37 37.08 -10.68
N LYS A 93 -13.60 36.91 -11.17
CA LYS A 93 -14.17 37.87 -12.12
C LYS A 93 -14.33 39.21 -11.41
N GLN A 94 -13.58 40.20 -11.88
CA GLN A 94 -13.76 41.61 -11.56
C GLN A 94 -15.23 42.01 -11.78
N GLN A 95 -15.83 42.68 -10.80
CA GLN A 95 -17.09 43.39 -11.02
C GLN A 95 -17.15 44.68 -10.20
N GLU A 96 -17.18 45.78 -10.94
CA GLU A 96 -17.46 47.15 -10.51
C GLU A 96 -18.84 47.27 -9.82
N PRO A 97 -19.02 48.19 -8.85
CA PRO A 97 -20.30 48.37 -8.16
C PRO A 97 -21.19 49.38 -8.91
N GLY A 98 -22.37 48.94 -9.33
CA GLY A 98 -23.45 49.81 -9.82
C GLY A 98 -24.78 49.48 -9.12
N PRO A 99 -25.49 50.44 -8.51
CA PRO A 99 -26.76 50.18 -7.83
C PRO A 99 -27.95 50.62 -8.70
N SER A 100 -28.89 49.72 -9.01
CA SER A 100 -30.30 50.09 -9.21
C SER A 100 -31.21 48.87 -9.40
N GLY A 101 -32.40 48.91 -8.78
CA GLY A 101 -33.62 48.46 -9.46
C GLY A 101 -34.25 47.13 -9.05
N GLN A 102 -34.98 47.16 -7.93
CA GLN A 102 -36.36 46.64 -7.75
C GLN A 102 -36.90 45.42 -8.54
N GLU A 103 -37.33 44.43 -7.72
CA GLU A 103 -38.70 43.87 -7.65
C GLU A 103 -39.10 42.57 -8.40
N HIS A 104 -39.89 41.78 -7.64
CA HIS A 104 -40.98 40.87 -8.05
C HIS A 104 -40.77 39.33 -8.10
N GLN A 105 -41.19 38.70 -6.99
CA GLN A 105 -42.10 37.55 -6.83
C GLN A 105 -41.93 36.21 -7.60
N ARG A 106 -41.88 35.15 -6.76
CA ARG A 106 -42.58 33.84 -6.83
C ARG A 106 -42.31 32.91 -8.02
N THR A 107 -41.76 31.72 -7.75
CA THR A 107 -42.51 30.46 -7.53
C THR A 107 -41.59 29.25 -7.38
N ARG A 108 -42.10 28.25 -6.67
CA ARG A 108 -41.51 26.94 -6.36
C ARG A 108 -41.31 26.09 -7.63
N GLN A 109 -40.18 25.39 -7.74
CA GLN A 109 -40.22 24.00 -8.22
C GLN A 109 -39.03 23.17 -7.71
N ARG A 110 -39.35 22.24 -6.81
CA ARG A 110 -38.55 21.08 -6.44
C ARG A 110 -38.47 20.16 -7.65
N GLU A 111 -37.35 20.15 -8.36
CA GLU A 111 -36.98 19.00 -9.21
C GLU A 111 -35.86 18.20 -8.53
N LYS A 112 -36.29 17.15 -7.85
CA LYS A 112 -35.46 15.98 -7.59
C LYS A 112 -35.09 15.38 -8.94
N ARG A 113 -33.84 15.51 -9.37
CA ARG A 113 -33.29 14.64 -10.41
C ARG A 113 -32.18 13.80 -9.80
N ALA A 114 -32.54 12.56 -9.54
CA ALA A 114 -31.61 11.49 -9.21
C ALA A 114 -30.55 11.43 -10.32
N ALA A 115 -29.30 11.72 -9.97
CA ALA A 115 -28.18 11.50 -10.86
C ALA A 115 -28.03 9.99 -11.03
N ARG A 116 -28.33 9.53 -12.24
CA ARG A 116 -28.17 8.15 -12.70
C ARG A 116 -26.71 7.74 -12.46
N GLY A 117 -26.50 6.80 -11.54
CA GLY A 117 -25.20 6.16 -11.37
C GLY A 117 -24.88 5.39 -12.65
N ALA A 118 -23.84 5.80 -13.36
CA ALA A 118 -23.27 5.00 -14.44
C ALA A 118 -22.48 3.87 -13.80
N THR A 119 -23.09 2.70 -13.66
CA THR A 119 -22.41 1.48 -13.22
C THR A 119 -21.68 0.90 -14.43
N THR A 120 -20.36 1.08 -14.50
CA THR A 120 -19.54 0.35 -15.45
C THR A 120 -19.32 -1.06 -14.91
N VAL A 121 -19.96 -2.04 -15.54
CA VAL A 121 -19.74 -3.46 -15.26
C VAL A 121 -18.41 -3.85 -15.88
N LEU A 122 -17.43 -4.23 -15.05
CA LEU A 122 -16.19 -4.85 -15.51
C LEU A 122 -16.50 -6.29 -15.92
N HIS A 123 -16.56 -6.55 -17.22
CA HIS A 123 -16.55 -7.91 -17.73
C HIS A 123 -15.12 -8.46 -17.64
N ALA A 124 -14.88 -9.36 -16.68
CA ALA A 124 -13.68 -10.17 -16.66
C ALA A 124 -13.85 -11.31 -17.68
N ALA A 125 -12.99 -11.35 -18.70
CA ALA A 125 -12.88 -12.51 -19.56
C ALA A 125 -12.18 -13.62 -18.76
N VAL A 126 -12.92 -14.67 -18.44
CA VAL A 126 -12.37 -15.89 -17.84
C VAL A 126 -11.79 -16.70 -18.99
N ASN A 127 -10.46 -16.63 -19.18
CA ASN A 127 -9.77 -17.64 -19.96
C ASN A 127 -9.79 -18.95 -19.16
N SER A 128 -10.60 -19.92 -19.60
CA SER A 128 -10.73 -21.24 -18.96
C SER A 128 -9.50 -22.14 -19.13
N SER A 129 -8.57 -21.75 -20.02
CA SER A 129 -7.38 -22.53 -20.31
C SER A 129 -6.34 -22.37 -19.19
N CYS A 130 -5.88 -23.49 -18.62
CA CYS A 130 -4.82 -23.50 -17.63
C CYS A 130 -3.55 -22.83 -18.19
N PRO A 131 -2.94 -21.83 -17.51
CA PRO A 131 -1.76 -21.13 -18.03
C PRO A 131 -0.52 -22.02 -18.13
N ILE A 132 -0.55 -23.20 -17.51
CA ILE A 132 0.56 -24.16 -17.47
C ILE A 132 0.52 -25.10 -18.68
N CYS A 133 -0.64 -25.69 -19.00
CA CYS A 133 -0.77 -26.69 -20.07
C CYS A 133 -1.58 -26.20 -21.28
N LYS A 134 -2.16 -25.00 -21.22
CA LYS A 134 -3.11 -24.43 -22.19
C LYS A 134 -4.35 -25.29 -22.48
N GLY A 135 -4.62 -26.31 -21.66
CA GLY A 135 -5.79 -27.16 -21.76
C GLY A 135 -6.91 -26.75 -20.81
N ASP A 136 -8.13 -27.16 -21.13
CA ASP A 136 -9.27 -27.07 -20.22
C ASP A 136 -9.27 -28.27 -19.27
N HIS A 137 -9.45 -28.02 -17.97
CA HIS A 137 -9.59 -29.07 -16.96
C HIS A 137 -11.01 -29.09 -16.43
N ASN A 138 -11.75 -30.16 -16.71
CA ASN A 138 -13.04 -30.41 -16.07
C ASN A 138 -12.79 -30.89 -14.64
N ILE A 139 -13.09 -30.05 -13.66
CA ILE A 139 -13.23 -30.46 -12.26
C ILE A 139 -14.66 -31.01 -12.12
N ALA A 140 -14.87 -32.25 -12.55
CA ALA A 140 -16.05 -33.01 -12.16
C ALA A 140 -15.69 -33.74 -10.85
N SER A 141 -16.47 -33.46 -9.79
CA SER A 141 -16.41 -34.15 -8.49
C SER A 141 -16.77 -35.62 -8.58
#